data_AF-A0A965LDM6-F1
#
_entry.id   AF-A0A965LDM6-F1
#
_cell.length_a   1.000
_cell.length_b   1.000
_cell.length_c   1.000
_cell.angle_alpha   90.00
_cell.angle_beta   90.00
_cell.angle_gamma   90.00
#
_symmetry.space_group_name_H-M   'P 1'
#
loop_
_entity.id
_entity.type
_entity.pdbx_description
1 polymer ?
#
loop_
_entity_poly.entity_id
_entity_poly.type
_entity_poly.pdbx_seq_one_letter_code
_entity_poly.pdbx_strand_id
1 'polypeptide(L)'
;FSDAYDAAALLKDGELPLLMDGSHVIVDARLNFREERGEWSLSAHAVTPLRRAPSLIKKILFALKPGPDAGDFLEKIVAHTRKVDGTTIVQVGFIQPDGRVLVAEAARGMTTRFDTETYGTFGRHPACAGVQIEPIAPTQAPQRKYGPRS
;
A
#
# COMPACT_ATOMS: atom_id res chain seq x y z
N PHE A 1 4.99 -16.42 -13.52
CA PHE A 1 5.45 -15.10 -13.05
C PHE A 1 5.94 -14.20 -14.19
N SER A 2 6.58 -14.72 -15.25
CA SER A 2 7.24 -13.91 -16.30
C SER A 2 6.32 -12.87 -16.94
N ASP A 3 5.31 -13.27 -17.72
CA ASP A 3 4.64 -12.34 -18.65
C ASP A 3 3.95 -11.13 -17.96
N ALA A 4 3.25 -11.36 -16.85
CA ALA A 4 2.59 -10.28 -16.10
C ALA A 4 3.59 -9.38 -15.36
N TYR A 5 4.71 -9.93 -14.88
CA TYR A 5 5.78 -9.16 -14.28
C TYR A 5 6.54 -8.35 -15.33
N ASP A 6 6.88 -8.97 -16.45
CA ASP A 6 7.60 -8.34 -17.57
C ASP A 6 6.76 -7.21 -18.18
N ALA A 7 5.46 -7.44 -18.36
CA ALA A 7 4.53 -6.39 -18.77
C ALA A 7 4.47 -5.25 -17.74
N ALA A 8 4.40 -5.56 -16.45
CA ALA A 8 4.34 -4.57 -15.38
C ALA A 8 5.65 -3.80 -15.18
N ALA A 9 6.81 -4.40 -15.47
CA ALA A 9 8.11 -3.77 -15.40
C ALA A 9 8.26 -2.62 -16.43
N LEU A 10 7.49 -2.68 -17.52
CA LEU A 10 7.41 -1.64 -18.54
C LEU A 10 6.40 -0.53 -18.21
N LEU A 11 5.53 -0.74 -17.22
CA LEU A 11 4.51 0.23 -16.83
C LEU A 11 5.10 1.30 -15.91
N LYS A 12 4.51 2.50 -15.98
CA LYS A 12 4.84 3.63 -15.10
C LYS A 12 3.70 3.97 -14.15
N ASP A 13 4.07 4.40 -12.96
CA ASP A 13 3.25 5.14 -12.02
C ASP A 13 3.64 6.62 -12.03
N GLY A 14 2.94 7.42 -12.85
CA GLY A 14 3.33 8.81 -13.07
C GLY A 14 4.65 8.86 -13.84
N GLU A 15 5.68 9.48 -13.25
CA GLU A 15 7.01 9.56 -13.86
C GLU A 15 7.92 8.37 -13.51
N LEU A 16 7.56 7.58 -12.50
CA LEU A 16 8.39 6.49 -11.96
C LEU A 16 7.94 5.13 -12.48
N PRO A 17 8.83 4.11 -12.51
CA PRO A 17 8.43 2.73 -12.81
C PRO A 17 7.35 2.22 -11.84
N LEU A 18 6.41 1.43 -12.34
CA LEU A 18 5.38 0.82 -11.49
C LEU A 18 6.00 -0.13 -10.45
N LEU A 19 6.99 -0.92 -10.89
CA LEU A 19 7.73 -1.86 -10.06
C LEU A 19 9.07 -1.24 -9.67
N MET A 20 9.14 -0.71 -8.45
CA MET A 20 10.35 -0.26 -7.79
C MET A 20 10.23 -0.54 -6.28
N ASP A 21 11.35 -0.51 -5.57
CA ASP A 21 11.33 -0.66 -4.12
C ASP A 21 10.44 0.42 -3.48
N GLY A 22 9.53 -0.04 -2.61
CA GLY A 22 8.53 0.82 -1.96
C GLY A 22 7.23 1.03 -2.75
N SER A 23 7.10 0.50 -3.97
CA SER A 23 5.83 0.52 -4.70
C SER A 23 4.77 -0.37 -4.06
N HIS A 24 3.55 0.14 -3.98
CA HIS A 24 2.38 -0.63 -3.59
C HIS A 24 1.57 -1.04 -4.82
N VAL A 25 1.42 -2.34 -5.03
CA VAL A 25 0.69 -2.90 -6.17
C VAL A 25 -0.36 -3.91 -5.72
N ILE A 26 -1.40 -4.05 -6.53
CA ILE A 26 -2.38 -5.12 -6.47
C ILE A 26 -1.98 -6.13 -7.53
N VAL A 27 -1.83 -7.38 -7.11
CA VAL A 27 -1.51 -8.49 -7.99
C VAL A 27 -2.74 -9.38 -8.10
N ASP A 28 -3.37 -9.40 -9.27
CA ASP A 28 -4.34 -10.43 -9.60
C ASP A 28 -3.56 -11.71 -9.95
N ALA A 29 -3.75 -12.75 -9.13
CA ALA A 29 -3.00 -13.98 -9.28
C ALA A 29 -3.81 -15.21 -8.90
N ARG A 30 -3.42 -16.33 -9.50
CA ARG A 30 -3.82 -17.65 -9.04
C ARG A 30 -2.80 -18.19 -8.05
N LEU A 31 -3.28 -18.58 -6.87
CA LEU A 31 -2.52 -19.34 -5.89
C LEU A 31 -2.78 -20.84 -6.09
N ASN A 32 -1.71 -21.63 -6.21
CA ASN A 32 -1.77 -23.09 -6.25
C ASN A 32 -0.81 -23.65 -5.20
N PHE A 33 -1.34 -24.45 -4.28
CA PHE A 33 -0.52 -25.19 -3.33
C PHE A 33 0.03 -26.46 -3.99
N ARG A 34 1.35 -26.66 -3.94
CA ARG A 34 2.04 -27.84 -4.49
C ARG A 34 2.32 -28.81 -3.35
N GLU A 35 1.47 -29.82 -3.19
CA GLU A 35 1.55 -30.76 -2.06
C GLU A 35 2.90 -31.47 -1.95
N GLU A 36 3.47 -31.91 -3.07
CA GLU A 36 4.76 -32.61 -3.12
C GLU A 36 5.94 -31.80 -2.55
N ARG A 37 5.84 -30.46 -2.58
CA ARG A 37 6.86 -29.54 -2.07
C ARG A 37 6.43 -28.81 -0.80
N GLY A 38 5.17 -28.95 -0.39
CA GLY A 38 4.62 -28.19 0.74
C GLY A 38 4.61 -26.67 0.53
N GLU A 39 4.63 -26.20 -0.72
CA GLU A 39 4.84 -24.78 -1.06
C GLU A 39 3.64 -24.17 -1.80
N TRP A 40 3.41 -22.88 -1.58
CA TRP A 40 2.50 -22.09 -2.42
C TRP A 40 3.23 -21.59 -3.67
N SER A 41 2.62 -21.79 -4.82
CA SER A 41 3.01 -21.14 -6.07
C SER A 41 1.99 -20.09 -6.45
N LEU A 42 2.48 -18.94 -6.90
CA LEU A 42 1.66 -17.82 -7.35
C LEU A 42 1.88 -17.60 -8.86
N SER A 43 0.79 -17.39 -9.60
CA SER A 43 0.82 -17.05 -11.01
C SER A 43 0.06 -15.74 -11.21
N ALA A 44 0.79 -14.64 -11.37
CA ALA A 44 0.22 -13.33 -11.64
C ALA A 44 -0.33 -13.25 -13.07
N HIS A 45 -1.52 -12.67 -13.21
CA HIS A 45 -2.17 -12.35 -14.50
C HIS A 45 -2.17 -10.85 -14.77
N ALA A 46 -2.29 -10.03 -13.71
CA ALA A 46 -2.24 -8.58 -13.82
C ALA A 46 -1.59 -7.96 -12.60
N VAL A 47 -0.84 -6.88 -12.81
CA VAL A 47 -0.31 -6.03 -11.74
C VAL A 47 -0.80 -4.63 -11.98
N THR A 48 -1.47 -4.05 -10.98
CA THR A 48 -1.98 -2.69 -11.04
C THR A 48 -1.53 -1.91 -9.82
N PRO A 49 -1.40 -0.58 -9.91
CA PRO A 49 -1.02 0.19 -8.74
C PRO A 49 -2.12 0.25 -7.67
N LEU A 50 -1.74 0.13 -6.39
CA LEU A 50 -2.69 0.12 -5.28
C LEU A 50 -3.50 1.41 -5.14
N ARG A 51 -2.93 2.57 -5.51
CA ARG A 51 -3.64 3.86 -5.49
C ARG A 51 -4.93 3.89 -6.32
N ARG A 52 -5.13 2.92 -7.23
CA ARG A 52 -6.37 2.76 -8.00
C ARG A 52 -7.48 2.03 -7.24
N ALA A 53 -7.18 1.38 -6.11
CA ALA A 53 -8.17 0.76 -5.24
C ALA A 53 -7.91 1.11 -3.75
N PRO A 54 -8.03 2.40 -3.38
CA PRO A 54 -7.80 2.85 -2.01
C PRO A 54 -8.78 2.20 -1.01
N SER A 55 -9.94 1.73 -1.48
CA SER A 55 -10.91 0.97 -0.68
C SER A 55 -10.38 -0.35 -0.14
N LEU A 56 -9.27 -0.89 -0.67
CA LEU A 56 -8.63 -2.10 -0.15
C LEU A 56 -7.70 -1.82 1.04
N ILE A 57 -7.53 -0.55 1.41
CA ILE A 57 -6.58 -0.12 2.45
C ILE A 57 -7.34 0.14 3.75
N LYS A 58 -7.04 -0.68 4.77
CA LYS A 58 -7.57 -0.51 6.12
C LYS A 58 -6.84 0.61 6.87
N LYS A 59 -5.51 0.66 6.74
CA LYS A 59 -4.66 1.64 7.43
C LYS A 59 -3.50 2.09 6.55
N ILE A 60 -3.15 3.37 6.65
CA ILE A 60 -1.98 3.97 6.02
C ILE A 60 -1.14 4.62 7.11
N LEU A 61 0.13 4.26 7.19
CA LEU A 61 1.15 4.99 7.94
C LEU A 61 2.03 5.77 6.97
N PHE A 62 2.06 7.09 7.12
CA PHE A 62 3.05 7.94 6.46
C PHE A 62 4.24 8.13 7.39
N ALA A 63 5.41 7.62 6.98
CA ALA A 63 6.67 7.84 7.67
C ALA A 63 7.30 9.13 7.15
N LEU A 64 7.48 10.12 8.03
CA LEU A 64 7.99 11.44 7.69
C LEU A 64 9.47 11.59 8.07
N LYS A 65 10.22 12.31 7.24
CA LYS A 65 11.54 12.85 7.60
C LYS A 65 11.34 13.99 8.62
N PRO A 66 12.08 14.02 9.73
CA PRO A 66 12.09 15.18 10.61
C PRO A 66 12.59 16.41 9.84
N GLY A 67 11.93 17.56 10.00
CA GLY A 67 12.33 18.80 9.34
C GLY A 67 11.19 19.76 9.04
N PRO A 68 11.48 20.89 8.37
CA PRO A 68 10.50 21.95 8.10
C PRO A 68 9.32 21.47 7.24
N ASP A 69 9.55 20.57 6.28
CA ASP A 69 8.50 20.04 5.40
C ASP A 69 7.47 19.18 6.13
N ALA A 70 7.83 18.63 7.30
CA ALA A 70 6.91 17.79 8.07
C ALA A 70 5.72 18.58 8.63
N GLY A 71 5.92 19.87 8.96
CA GLY A 71 4.84 20.75 9.40
C GLY A 71 3.78 20.93 8.30
N ASP A 72 4.22 21.26 7.09
CA ASP A 72 3.36 21.40 5.91
C ASP A 72 2.60 20.10 5.58
N PHE A 73 3.26 18.94 5.69
CA PHE A 73 2.58 17.64 5.55
C PHE A 73 1.46 17.46 6.58
N LEU A 74 1.77 17.72 7.86
CA LEU A 74 0.84 17.56 8.97
C LEU A 74 -0.39 18.47 8.82
N GLU A 75 -0.18 19.72 8.40
CA GLU A 75 -1.28 20.65 8.12
C GLU A 75 -2.19 20.14 7.00
N LYS A 76 -1.60 19.71 5.88
CA LYS A 76 -2.35 19.18 4.72
C LYS A 76 -3.13 17.92 5.05
N ILE A 77 -2.53 16.97 5.78
CA ILE A 77 -3.21 15.70 6.10
C ILE A 77 -4.33 15.93 7.12
N VAL A 78 -4.14 16.82 8.10
CA VAL A 78 -5.19 17.19 9.04
C VAL A 78 -6.33 17.90 8.30
N ALA A 79 -6.04 18.85 7.42
CA ALA A 79 -7.04 19.54 6.61
C ALA A 79 -7.85 18.56 5.73
N HIS A 80 -7.18 17.59 5.10
CA HIS A 80 -7.84 16.54 4.33
C HIS A 80 -8.78 15.70 5.20
N THR A 81 -8.29 15.18 6.32
CA THR A 81 -9.09 14.32 7.21
C THR A 81 -10.28 15.02 7.85
N ARG A 82 -10.26 16.36 7.99
CA ARG A 82 -11.41 17.15 8.48
C ARG A 82 -12.47 17.38 7.41
N LYS A 83 -12.09 17.36 6.12
CA LYS A 83 -12.98 17.63 5.00
C LYS A 83 -13.59 16.36 4.42
N VAL A 84 -12.88 15.24 4.54
CA VAL A 84 -13.20 13.99 3.85
C VAL A 84 -13.32 12.87 4.86
N ASP A 85 -14.57 12.44 5.10
CA ASP A 85 -14.86 11.28 5.92
C ASP A 85 -14.60 9.97 5.16
N GLY A 86 -14.16 8.93 5.87
CA GLY A 86 -13.97 7.60 5.32
C GLY A 86 -13.48 6.60 6.36
N THR A 87 -13.19 5.37 5.93
CA THR A 87 -12.89 4.24 6.81
C THR A 87 -11.42 3.90 6.93
N THR A 88 -10.55 4.50 6.12
CA THR A 88 -9.11 4.23 6.14
C THR A 88 -8.47 4.97 7.31
N ILE A 89 -7.87 4.22 8.22
CA ILE A 89 -7.15 4.75 9.38
C ILE A 89 -5.84 5.38 8.91
N VAL A 90 -5.57 6.62 9.28
CA VAL A 90 -4.33 7.33 8.96
C VAL A 90 -3.47 7.45 10.21
N GLN A 91 -2.21 7.05 10.07
CA GLN A 91 -1.17 7.24 11.06
C GLN A 91 -0.04 8.05 10.45
N VAL A 92 0.62 8.82 11.31
CA VAL A 92 1.84 9.55 10.96
C VAL A 92 2.92 9.16 11.97
N GLY A 93 4.12 8.91 11.47
CA GLY A 93 5.28 8.66 12.30
C GLY A 93 6.51 9.34 11.74
N PHE A 94 7.56 9.45 12.56
CA PHE A 94 8.83 10.05 12.16
C PHE A 94 9.91 8.99 12.05
N ILE A 95 10.57 8.93 10.89
CA ILE A 95 11.70 8.03 10.67
C ILE A 95 12.90 8.53 11.48
N GLN A 96 13.54 7.60 12.18
CA GLN A 96 14.75 7.81 12.94
C GLN A 96 15.98 7.48 12.08
N PRO A 97 17.19 7.98 12.44
CA PRO A 97 18.41 7.68 11.70
C PRO A 97 18.74 6.18 11.56
N ASP A 98 18.24 5.34 12.48
CA ASP A 98 18.42 3.89 12.46
C ASP A 98 17.33 3.14 11.67
N GLY A 99 16.46 3.87 10.97
CA GLY A 99 15.39 3.32 10.14
C GLY A 99 14.11 2.95 10.90
N ARG A 100 14.07 3.06 12.24
CA ARG A 100 12.84 2.86 13.01
C ARG A 100 11.88 4.03 12.81
N VAL A 101 10.57 3.78 12.91
CA VAL A 101 9.54 4.83 12.83
C VAL A 101 8.89 5.00 14.20
N LEU A 102 8.99 6.22 14.75
CA LEU A 102 8.24 6.61 15.95
C LEU A 102 6.84 7.03 15.53
N VAL A 103 5.85 6.20 15.81
CA VAL A 103 4.45 6.45 15.44
C VAL A 103 3.78 7.26 16.55
N ALA A 104 3.17 8.38 16.18
CA ALA A 104 2.40 9.17 17.13
C ALA A 104 1.08 8.46 17.45
N GLU A 105 0.89 8.05 18.71
CA GLU A 105 -0.33 7.37 19.15
C GLU A 105 -1.56 8.31 19.14
N ALA A 106 -1.33 9.63 19.18
CA ALA A 106 -2.35 10.67 19.11
C ALA A 106 -3.16 10.66 17.80
N ALA A 107 -2.73 9.93 16.76
CA ALA A 107 -3.46 9.78 15.50
C ALA A 107 -4.59 8.72 15.55
N ARG A 108 -4.82 8.04 16.69
CA ARG A 108 -5.96 7.12 16.90
C ARG A 108 -7.30 7.88 16.80
N GLY A 109 -7.78 8.09 15.57
CA GLY A 109 -9.04 8.79 15.29
C GLY A 109 -9.07 9.47 13.93
N MET A 110 -7.94 9.60 13.23
CA MET A 110 -7.92 10.12 11.86
C MET A 110 -8.36 9.02 10.90
N THR A 111 -9.63 9.00 10.55
CA THR A 111 -10.15 8.14 9.48
C THR A 111 -10.59 9.01 8.30
N THR A 112 -10.21 8.61 7.09
CA THR A 112 -10.57 9.35 5.87
C THR A 112 -10.71 8.37 4.70
N ARG A 113 -11.02 8.89 3.53
CA ARG A 113 -10.84 8.19 2.25
C ARG A 113 -9.89 8.99 1.38
N PHE A 114 -9.10 8.29 0.57
CA PHE A 114 -8.29 8.90 -0.45
C PHE A 114 -8.84 8.51 -1.81
N ASP A 115 -8.87 9.46 -2.75
CA ASP A 115 -8.87 9.12 -4.16
C ASP A 115 -7.43 8.87 -4.65
N THR A 116 -7.30 8.45 -5.91
CA THR A 116 -6.02 8.09 -6.51
C THR A 116 -5.04 9.26 -6.55
N GLU A 117 -5.52 10.47 -6.81
CA GLU A 117 -4.68 11.66 -6.95
C GLU A 117 -4.17 12.13 -5.58
N THR A 118 -5.07 12.24 -4.61
CA THR A 118 -4.77 12.68 -3.25
C THR A 118 -3.82 11.73 -2.55
N TYR A 119 -4.04 10.41 -2.68
CA TYR A 119 -3.10 9.41 -2.13
C TYR A 119 -1.69 9.58 -2.73
N GLY A 120 -1.60 9.75 -4.05
CA GLY A 120 -0.33 9.99 -4.74
C GLY A 120 0.37 11.26 -4.30
N THR A 121 -0.37 12.33 -4.04
CA THR A 121 0.16 13.61 -3.56
C THR A 121 0.80 13.50 -2.18
N PHE A 122 0.15 12.81 -1.22
CA PHE A 122 0.75 12.57 0.09
C PHE A 122 1.97 11.65 0.01
N GLY A 123 1.90 10.59 -0.80
CA GLY A 123 3.03 9.67 -0.98
C GLY A 123 4.27 10.32 -1.62
N ARG A 124 4.09 11.35 -2.44
CA ARG A 124 5.17 12.12 -3.11
C ARG A 124 5.59 13.38 -2.35
N HIS A 125 4.99 13.68 -1.20
CA HIS A 125 5.32 14.87 -0.44
C HIS A 125 6.80 14.86 -0.01
N PRO A 126 7.54 15.98 -0.06
CA PRO A 126 8.97 16.01 0.30
C PRO A 126 9.29 15.45 1.70
N ALA A 127 8.39 15.70 2.65
CA ALA A 127 8.47 15.14 4.00
C ALA A 127 8.24 13.63 4.08
N CYS A 128 7.50 13.03 3.14
CA CYS A 128 7.15 11.61 3.17
C CYS A 128 8.37 10.77 2.75
N ALA A 129 8.96 10.05 3.71
CA ALA A 129 10.04 9.10 3.47
C ALA A 129 9.53 7.76 2.96
N GLY A 130 8.32 7.37 3.34
CA GLY A 130 7.74 6.10 2.96
C GLY A 130 6.30 5.95 3.43
N VAL A 131 5.61 4.98 2.85
CA VAL A 131 4.23 4.65 3.17
C VAL A 131 4.18 3.18 3.56
N GLN A 132 3.48 2.86 4.65
CA GLN A 132 3.19 1.49 5.03
C GLN A 132 1.68 1.30 5.02
N ILE A 133 1.23 0.23 4.37
CA ILE A 133 -0.19 -0.11 4.25
C ILE A 133 -0.54 -1.32 5.11
N GLU A 134 -1.72 -1.27 5.71
CA GLU A 134 -2.41 -2.47 6.19
C GLU A 134 -3.60 -2.71 5.26
N PRO A 135 -3.60 -3.78 4.47
CA PRO A 135 -4.73 -4.11 3.61
C PRO A 135 -5.92 -4.59 4.44
N ILE A 136 -7.13 -4.48 3.88
CA ILE A 136 -8.30 -5.17 4.41
C ILE A 136 -8.10 -6.68 4.25
N ALA A 137 -8.35 -7.44 5.32
CA ALA A 137 -8.26 -8.89 5.28
C ALA A 137 -9.29 -9.45 4.28
N PRO A 138 -8.94 -10.47 3.47
CA PRO A 138 -9.89 -11.15 2.61
C PRO A 138 -11.07 -11.68 3.42
N THR A 139 -12.29 -11.52 2.89
CA THR A 139 -13.50 -12.04 3.54
C THR A 139 -13.62 -13.55 3.48
N GLN A 140 -12.84 -14.20 2.60
CA GLN A 140 -12.79 -15.65 2.44
C GLN A 140 -11.33 -16.12 2.42
N ALA A 141 -11.06 -17.22 3.12
CA ALA A 141 -9.76 -17.86 3.04
C ALA A 141 -9.51 -18.39 1.60
N PRO A 142 -8.25 -18.40 1.13
CA PRO A 142 -7.90 -19.01 -0.14
C PRO A 142 -8.39 -20.46 -0.16
N GLN A 143 -9.29 -20.80 -1.08
CA GLN A 143 -9.76 -22.17 -1.20
C GLN A 143 -8.64 -23.05 -1.76
N ARG A 144 -8.29 -24.12 -1.03
CA ARG A 144 -7.52 -25.22 -1.60
C ARG A 144 -8.40 -25.89 -2.65
N LYS A 145 -8.15 -25.61 -3.93
CA LYS A 145 -8.72 -26.46 -5.00
C LYS A 145 -8.02 -27.81 -4.92
N TYR A 146 -8.67 -28.78 -4.29
CA TYR A 146 -8.33 -30.18 -4.46
C TYR A 146 -8.55 -30.51 -5.95
N GLY A 147 -7.48 -30.72 -6.69
CA GLY A 147 -7.56 -31.33 -8.02
C GLY A 147 -8.07 -32.78 -7.89
N PRO A 148 -8.68 -33.37 -8.93
CA PRO A 148 -9.00 -34.78 -8.89
C PRO A 148 -7.70 -35.55 -8.63
N ARG A 149 -7.73 -36.45 -7.64
CA ARG A 149 -6.71 -37.50 -7.49
C ARG A 149 -6.78 -38.35 -8.75
N SER A 150 -5.85 -38.14 -9.68
CA SER A 150 -5.59 -39.09 -10.77
C SER A 150 -4.89 -40.32 -10.21
#